data_AF-A0A7I0K6J2-F1
#
_entry.id   AF-A0A7I0K6J2-F1
#
_cell.length_a   1.000
_cell.length_b   1.000
_cell.length_c   1.000
_cell.angle_alpha   90.00
_cell.angle_beta   90.00
_cell.angle_gamma   90.00
#
_symmetry.space_group_name_H-M   'P 1'
#
loop_
_entity.id
_entity.type
_entity.pdbx_description
1 polymer ?
#
loop_
_entity_poly.entity_id
_entity_poly.type
_entity_poly.pdbx_seq_one_letter_code
_entity_poly.pdbx_strand_id
1 'polypeptide(L)'
;MIPLRLKIETNAIDPYVVRLRSFEGVAHDTPTLSSFDAVLGNASGESADFSGGEGTLRVYGIDPSDVNGDVLFVVPRRGTAHRLIRANSRHNTLLVTERCDQLCLMCSQPPKAHHVDMFPFFETAVLLSPENATIGLSGGEPTLFKSELLEFLGRMLAARPDIDFHVLTNAQHFDRVDLAKLGELNLNRVLWGVPVYSSDPEVHDRIVAKPGAFDKVREGLSILCQAGAKIELRTVLMKPNALGLADLAKFVTTSLPFIDKWAIMQLENIGYGRQNWHSLFFDSSTGFDVVGKALDLAISRGIDAILYNFPLCTLPPNYRTLAPSTISDWKRTYLSECAGCVLRDDCGGFFEWHPKTHGYERFGLA
;
A
#
# COMPACT_ATOMS: atom_id res chain seq x y z
N MET A 1 -8.47 4.37 16.53
CA MET A 1 -8.04 4.46 15.12
C MET A 1 -6.85 5.39 15.06
N ILE A 2 -5.79 5.01 14.33
CA ILE A 2 -4.56 5.82 14.26
C ILE A 2 -4.84 7.10 13.45
N PRO A 3 -4.62 8.31 13.99
CA PRO A 3 -4.95 9.54 13.29
C PRO A 3 -3.92 9.82 12.20
N LEU A 4 -4.31 9.71 10.92
CA LEU A 4 -3.46 10.05 9.77
C LEU A 4 -3.53 11.53 9.39
N ARG A 5 -4.57 12.23 9.85
CA ARG A 5 -4.75 13.67 9.70
C ARG A 5 -4.87 14.28 11.09
N LEU A 6 -4.04 15.28 11.35
CA LEU A 6 -3.96 15.99 12.62
C LEU A 6 -4.55 17.38 12.46
N LYS A 7 -5.24 17.85 13.50
CA LYS A 7 -5.61 19.26 13.63
C LYS A 7 -4.37 20.02 14.11
N ILE A 8 -4.09 21.17 13.51
CA ILE A 8 -2.91 21.99 13.82
C ILE A 8 -3.23 23.49 13.84
N GLU A 9 -2.36 24.25 14.50
CA GLU A 9 -2.25 25.72 14.37
C GLU A 9 -0.78 26.06 14.03
N THR A 10 -0.56 26.99 13.09
CA THR A 10 0.79 27.38 12.65
C THR A 10 0.77 28.83 12.15
N ASN A 11 1.90 29.53 12.28
CA ASN A 11 2.08 30.88 11.74
C ASN A 11 2.58 30.88 10.28
N ALA A 12 3.02 29.74 9.76
CA ALA A 12 3.37 29.56 8.35
C ALA A 12 2.16 29.81 7.42
N ILE A 13 2.43 30.31 6.21
CA ILE A 13 1.38 30.62 5.21
C ILE A 13 1.28 29.51 4.17
N ASP A 14 2.43 29.06 3.67
CA ASP A 14 2.52 28.10 2.57
C ASP A 14 2.59 26.65 3.09
N PRO A 15 2.11 25.66 2.32
CA PRO A 15 2.26 24.26 2.68
C PRO A 15 3.73 23.84 2.74
N TYR A 16 4.09 23.04 3.73
CA TYR A 16 5.46 22.58 3.94
C TYR A 16 5.51 21.16 4.51
N VAL A 17 6.69 20.56 4.48
CA VAL A 17 6.97 19.25 5.09
C VAL A 17 7.91 19.42 6.27
N VAL A 18 7.60 18.75 7.38
CA VAL A 18 8.35 18.85 8.63
C VAL A 18 8.41 17.52 9.35
N ARG A 19 9.53 17.20 9.97
CA ARG A 19 9.70 16.05 10.87
C ARG A 19 9.58 16.49 12.32
N LEU A 20 8.69 15.86 13.08
CA LEU A 20 8.52 16.15 14.49
C LEU A 20 9.60 15.48 15.32
N ARG A 21 10.11 16.19 16.34
CA ARG A 21 11.10 15.69 17.29
C ARG A 21 10.65 16.00 18.70
N SER A 22 10.11 15.01 19.42
CA SER A 22 9.70 15.20 20.81
C SER A 22 10.81 14.91 21.80
N PHE A 23 11.73 14.01 21.47
CA PHE A 23 12.81 13.54 22.37
C PHE A 23 12.35 12.92 23.70
N GLU A 24 11.04 12.85 23.93
CA GLU A 24 10.46 12.16 25.08
C GLU A 24 10.69 10.65 24.95
N GLY A 25 11.28 10.04 25.99
CA GLY A 25 11.55 8.61 26.03
C GLY A 25 12.79 8.13 25.25
N VAL A 26 13.65 9.02 24.74
CA VAL A 26 14.88 8.65 24.01
C VAL A 26 16.12 8.77 24.90
N ALA A 27 16.96 7.73 24.93
CA ALA A 27 18.23 7.73 25.65
C ALA A 27 19.31 8.52 24.86
N HIS A 28 19.68 9.67 25.40
CA HIS A 28 20.95 10.42 25.33
C HIS A 28 21.72 10.70 24.02
N ASP A 29 21.34 10.23 22.84
CA ASP A 29 21.93 10.77 21.60
C ASP A 29 21.07 11.92 21.08
N THR A 30 21.62 13.14 21.08
CA THR A 30 20.96 14.31 20.47
C THR A 30 21.21 14.23 18.97
N PRO A 31 20.24 13.83 18.14
CA PRO A 31 20.48 13.69 16.71
C PRO A 31 20.72 15.06 16.08
N THR A 32 21.55 15.09 15.04
CA THR A 32 21.74 16.30 14.24
C THR A 32 20.41 16.76 13.66
N LEU A 33 19.94 17.92 14.11
CA LEU A 33 18.72 18.55 13.61
C LEU A 33 18.96 19.12 12.20
N SER A 34 18.02 18.86 11.31
CA SER A 34 17.95 19.48 9.99
C SER A 34 17.04 20.72 10.03
N SER A 35 17.07 21.52 8.96
CA SER A 35 16.14 22.66 8.79
C SER A 35 14.66 22.24 8.71
N PHE A 36 14.39 20.96 8.43
CA PHE A 36 13.04 20.40 8.36
C PHE A 36 12.61 19.73 9.67
N ASP A 37 13.40 19.78 10.73
CA ASP A 37 12.98 19.29 12.05
C ASP A 37 12.25 20.39 12.82
N ALA A 38 11.14 20.02 13.47
CA ALA A 38 10.47 20.84 14.47
C ALA A 38 10.51 20.14 15.82
N VAL A 39 11.08 20.82 16.81
CA VAL A 39 11.38 20.28 18.14
C VAL A 39 10.28 20.66 19.11
N LEU A 40 9.85 19.71 19.93
CA LEU A 40 8.88 19.92 20.99
C LEU A 40 9.45 20.92 22.01
N GLY A 41 8.73 22.02 22.21
CA GLY A 41 9.03 22.99 23.26
C GLY A 41 8.18 22.77 24.51
N ASN A 42 6.88 22.52 24.34
CA ASN A 42 5.94 22.32 25.44
C ASN A 42 4.84 21.35 25.05
N ALA A 43 4.37 20.55 26.00
CA ALA A 43 3.23 19.65 25.83
C ALA A 43 2.22 19.85 26.97
N SER A 44 0.95 19.76 26.62
CA SER A 44 -0.18 19.71 27.55
C SER A 44 -0.99 18.45 27.27
N GLY A 45 -1.98 18.15 28.11
CA GLY A 45 -2.90 17.02 27.85
C GLY A 45 -3.73 17.15 26.56
N GLU A 46 -3.79 18.34 25.95
CA GLU A 46 -4.64 18.61 24.77
C GLU A 46 -3.85 18.95 23.50
N SER A 47 -2.65 19.51 23.63
CA SER A 47 -1.82 19.94 22.51
C SER A 47 -0.33 19.91 22.80
N ALA A 48 0.46 19.82 21.73
CA ALA A 48 1.91 19.82 21.72
C ALA A 48 2.44 20.94 20.81
N ASP A 49 3.33 21.78 21.34
CA ASP A 49 3.90 22.94 20.67
C ASP A 49 5.31 22.63 20.19
N PHE A 50 5.48 22.59 18.87
CA PHE A 50 6.75 22.38 18.19
C PHE A 50 7.28 23.69 17.59
N SER A 51 8.60 23.82 17.47
CA SER A 51 9.26 24.96 16.82
C SER A 51 10.36 24.47 15.88
N GLY A 52 10.42 25.02 14.67
CA GLY A 52 11.40 24.64 13.63
C GLY A 52 11.64 25.76 12.62
N GLY A 53 12.25 25.42 11.48
CA GLY A 53 12.61 26.40 10.44
C GLY A 53 11.43 27.21 9.88
N GLU A 54 10.23 26.60 9.86
CA GLU A 54 8.99 27.21 9.35
C GLU A 54 8.18 27.95 10.42
N GLY A 55 8.72 28.08 11.64
CA GLY A 55 8.07 28.74 12.77
C GLY A 55 7.46 27.77 13.79
N THR A 56 6.33 28.17 14.38
CA THR A 56 5.67 27.42 15.46
C THR A 56 4.55 26.55 14.90
N LEU A 57 4.50 25.29 15.33
CA LEU A 57 3.48 24.33 14.96
C LEU A 57 2.87 23.70 16.21
N ARG A 58 1.61 24.02 16.48
CA ARG A 58 0.81 23.37 17.53
C ARG A 58 0.03 22.21 16.94
N VAL A 59 0.13 21.05 17.56
CA VAL A 59 -0.56 19.82 17.15
C VAL A 59 -1.54 19.39 18.25
N TYR A 60 -2.77 19.04 17.89
CA TYR A 60 -3.83 18.70 18.84
C TYR A 60 -4.15 17.21 18.90
N GLY A 61 -4.52 16.73 20.09
CA GLY A 61 -5.14 15.42 20.30
C GLY A 61 -4.21 14.24 20.00
N ILE A 62 -2.90 14.43 20.20
CA ILE A 62 -1.90 13.37 20.04
C ILE A 62 -0.81 13.51 21.10
N ASP A 63 -0.34 12.37 21.59
CA ASP A 63 0.81 12.32 22.48
C ASP A 63 2.08 12.65 21.67
N PRO A 64 2.93 13.60 22.10
CA PRO A 64 4.17 13.93 21.41
C PRO A 64 5.12 12.73 21.22
N SER A 65 5.10 11.76 22.14
CA SER A 65 5.92 10.54 22.04
C SER A 65 5.47 9.64 20.88
N ASP A 66 4.18 9.61 20.58
CA ASP A 66 3.59 8.81 19.48
C ASP A 66 3.93 9.34 18.07
N VAL A 67 4.38 10.59 17.98
CA VAL A 67 4.72 11.29 16.72
C VAL A 67 6.19 11.64 16.61
N ASN A 68 7.04 11.17 17.53
CA ASN A 68 8.47 11.38 17.42
C ASN A 68 9.02 10.78 16.12
N GLY A 69 9.67 11.60 15.29
CA GLY A 69 10.21 11.21 14.00
C GLY A 69 9.19 11.18 12.85
N ASP A 70 7.91 11.40 13.12
CA ASP A 70 6.90 11.46 12.06
C ASP A 70 7.15 12.64 11.13
N VAL A 71 6.90 12.43 9.84
CA VAL A 71 6.99 13.45 8.81
C VAL A 71 5.60 13.88 8.39
N LEU A 72 5.31 15.16 8.59
CA LEU A 72 4.02 15.78 8.33
C LEU A 72 4.07 16.64 7.07
N PHE A 73 3.02 16.59 6.26
CA PHE A 73 2.68 17.62 5.30
C PHE A 73 1.66 18.57 5.93
N VAL A 74 2.10 19.77 6.26
CA VAL A 74 1.29 20.80 6.91
C VAL A 74 0.57 21.62 5.86
N VAL A 75 -0.74 21.81 6.05
CA VAL A 75 -1.58 22.64 5.17
C VAL A 75 -2.15 23.79 6.01
N PRO A 76 -1.41 24.90 6.18
CA PRO A 76 -1.77 25.97 7.11
C PRO A 76 -3.18 26.52 6.91
N ARG A 77 -3.55 26.80 5.65
CA ARG A 77 -4.88 27.33 5.29
C ARG A 77 -6.05 26.43 5.68
N ARG A 78 -5.80 25.13 5.92
CA ARG A 78 -6.82 24.16 6.36
C ARG A 78 -6.77 23.87 7.85
N GLY A 79 -5.77 24.39 8.58
CA GLY A 79 -5.54 24.03 9.98
C GLY A 79 -5.33 22.53 10.18
N THR A 80 -4.77 21.84 9.17
CA THR A 80 -4.53 20.39 9.25
C THR A 80 -3.18 19.98 8.70
N ALA A 81 -2.61 18.93 9.29
CA ALA A 81 -1.42 18.25 8.79
C ALA A 81 -1.73 16.79 8.45
N HIS A 82 -1.10 16.27 7.40
CA HIS A 82 -1.18 14.87 7.00
C HIS A 82 0.11 14.16 7.41
N ARG A 83 0.02 13.02 8.11
CA ARG A 83 1.19 12.18 8.42
C ARG A 83 1.60 11.44 7.16
N LEU A 84 2.59 11.96 6.43
CA LEU A 84 3.11 11.32 5.21
C LEU A 84 3.93 10.09 5.57
N ILE A 85 4.81 10.21 6.57
CA ILE A 85 5.64 9.13 7.09
C ILE A 85 5.39 9.03 8.59
N ARG A 86 5.06 7.83 9.04
CA ARG A 86 4.98 7.47 10.45
C ARG A 86 6.26 6.72 10.81
N ALA A 87 7.07 7.26 11.70
CA ALA A 87 8.39 6.71 12.03
C ALA A 87 8.29 5.30 12.63
N ASN A 88 7.27 5.08 13.46
CA ASN A 88 7.01 3.80 14.12
C ASN A 88 6.16 2.84 13.27
N SER A 89 5.95 3.14 11.98
CA SER A 89 5.16 2.30 11.07
C SER A 89 6.05 1.68 9.98
N ARG A 90 5.82 0.40 9.71
CA ARG A 90 6.34 -0.27 8.49
C ARG A 90 5.45 -0.02 7.26
N HIS A 91 4.30 0.61 7.44
CA HIS A 91 3.32 0.90 6.40
C HIS A 91 3.26 2.40 6.17
N ASN A 92 4.04 2.88 5.20
CA ASN A 92 4.03 4.26 4.74
C ASN A 92 3.79 4.26 3.23
N THR A 93 2.71 4.89 2.79
CA THR A 93 2.34 4.98 1.36
C THR A 93 2.00 6.41 1.00
N LEU A 94 2.67 6.93 -0.03
CA LEU A 94 2.43 8.25 -0.59
C LEU A 94 1.43 8.13 -1.75
N LEU A 95 0.40 8.96 -1.70
CA LEU A 95 -0.67 9.01 -2.70
C LEU A 95 -0.24 9.93 -3.85
N VAL A 96 0.25 9.35 -4.94
CA VAL A 96 0.75 10.07 -6.13
C VAL A 96 -0.36 10.80 -6.85
N THR A 97 -1.50 10.14 -7.06
CA THR A 97 -2.62 10.72 -7.81
C THR A 97 -3.91 9.99 -7.50
N GLU A 98 -5.05 10.68 -7.65
CA GLU A 98 -6.37 10.05 -7.63
C GLU A 98 -6.91 9.79 -9.05
N ARG A 99 -6.20 10.23 -10.09
CA ARG A 99 -6.54 9.91 -11.48
C ARG A 99 -6.19 8.46 -11.77
N CYS A 100 -7.08 7.76 -12.46
CA CYS A 100 -6.85 6.41 -12.96
C CYS A 100 -7.51 6.30 -14.33
N ASP A 101 -6.96 5.45 -15.19
CA ASP A 101 -7.48 5.11 -16.50
C ASP A 101 -8.23 3.76 -16.51
N GLN A 102 -8.48 3.18 -15.34
CA GLN A 102 -9.33 2.02 -15.10
C GLN A 102 -10.48 2.36 -14.13
N LEU A 103 -11.56 1.58 -14.18
CA LEU A 103 -12.73 1.73 -13.31
C LEU A 103 -13.06 0.40 -12.64
N CYS A 104 -12.08 -0.14 -11.91
CA CYS A 104 -12.17 -1.46 -11.31
C CYS A 104 -13.40 -1.63 -10.41
N LEU A 105 -14.13 -2.74 -10.57
CA LEU A 105 -15.38 -3.03 -9.85
C LEU A 105 -15.23 -2.99 -8.32
N MET A 106 -14.03 -3.29 -7.83
CA MET A 106 -13.65 -3.34 -6.42
C MET A 106 -12.85 -2.13 -5.92
N CYS A 107 -12.68 -1.08 -6.74
CA CYS A 107 -11.79 0.03 -6.44
C CYS A 107 -12.08 0.63 -5.05
N SER A 108 -11.09 0.60 -4.16
CA SER A 108 -11.20 1.14 -2.79
C SER A 108 -11.18 2.67 -2.77
N GLN A 109 -10.56 3.28 -3.78
CA GLN A 109 -10.45 4.72 -3.98
C GLN A 109 -10.87 5.09 -5.42
N PRO A 110 -12.19 5.19 -5.68
CA PRO A 110 -12.71 5.54 -7.00
C PRO A 110 -12.01 6.75 -7.63
N PRO A 111 -11.71 6.74 -8.94
CA PRO A 111 -10.89 7.76 -9.56
C PRO A 111 -11.52 9.16 -9.49
N LYS A 112 -10.67 10.18 -9.36
CA LYS A 112 -11.05 11.60 -9.44
C LYS A 112 -10.32 12.28 -10.58
N ALA A 113 -10.92 13.34 -11.12
CA ALA A 113 -10.37 14.05 -12.27
C ALA A 113 -9.12 14.89 -11.94
N HIS A 114 -9.01 15.34 -10.69
CA HIS A 114 -8.00 16.30 -10.27
C HIS A 114 -6.69 15.60 -9.88
N HIS A 115 -5.57 16.16 -10.30
CA HIS A 115 -4.23 15.78 -9.84
C HIS A 115 -3.54 17.02 -9.28
N VAL A 116 -2.87 16.84 -8.13
CA VAL A 116 -1.92 17.81 -7.58
C VAL A 116 -0.57 17.14 -7.59
N ASP A 117 0.41 17.80 -8.18
CA ASP A 117 1.78 17.34 -8.09
C ASP A 117 2.29 17.53 -6.66
N MET A 118 2.53 16.40 -5.98
CA MET A 118 3.01 16.32 -4.61
C MET A 118 4.45 15.81 -4.54
N PHE A 119 5.10 15.50 -5.69
CA PHE A 119 6.46 14.94 -5.71
C PHE A 119 7.47 15.81 -4.95
N PRO A 120 7.48 17.16 -5.04
CA PRO A 120 8.41 17.98 -4.26
C PRO A 120 8.28 17.76 -2.74
N PHE A 121 7.05 17.61 -2.23
CA PHE A 121 6.82 17.34 -0.82
C PHE A 121 7.17 15.89 -0.46
N PHE A 122 6.92 14.96 -1.36
CA PHE A 122 7.30 13.55 -1.20
C PHE A 122 8.81 13.35 -1.17
N GLU A 123 9.59 14.14 -1.91
CA GLU A 123 11.05 14.07 -1.87
C GLU A 123 11.55 14.45 -0.47
N THR A 124 11.10 15.58 0.06
CA THR A 124 11.41 15.98 1.43
C THR A 124 10.95 14.93 2.44
N ALA A 125 9.77 14.33 2.24
CA ALA A 125 9.27 13.28 3.12
C ALA A 125 10.18 12.04 3.13
N VAL A 126 10.62 11.58 1.95
CA VAL A 126 11.53 10.44 1.81
C VAL A 126 12.90 10.74 2.39
N LEU A 127 13.45 11.94 2.17
CA LEU A 127 14.72 12.35 2.78
C LEU A 127 14.68 12.30 4.31
N LEU A 128 13.52 12.58 4.91
CA LEU A 128 13.31 12.59 6.35
C LEU A 128 12.87 11.23 6.94
N SER A 129 12.53 10.25 6.10
CA SER A 129 12.07 8.92 6.52
C SER A 129 13.11 8.17 7.36
N PRO A 130 12.66 7.26 8.26
CA PRO A 130 13.54 6.36 9.00
C PRO A 130 14.52 5.59 8.10
N GLU A 131 15.64 5.16 8.69
CA GLU A 131 16.60 4.31 8.00
C GLU A 131 15.98 2.97 7.61
N ASN A 132 16.38 2.43 6.45
CA ASN A 132 15.94 1.14 5.93
C ASN A 132 14.41 1.01 5.76
N ALA A 133 13.71 2.13 5.61
CA ALA A 133 12.27 2.12 5.39
C ALA A 133 11.91 1.65 3.97
N THR A 134 10.74 1.02 3.82
CA THR A 134 10.10 0.81 2.52
C THR A 134 8.97 1.81 2.34
N ILE A 135 9.00 2.59 1.26
CA ILE A 135 7.99 3.61 0.95
C ILE A 135 7.11 3.15 -0.21
N GLY A 136 5.81 3.03 0.05
CA GLY A 136 4.82 2.74 -0.97
C GLY A 136 4.52 3.98 -1.83
N LEU A 137 4.43 3.83 -3.14
CA LEU A 137 3.86 4.81 -4.06
C LEU A 137 2.59 4.22 -4.64
N SER A 138 1.45 4.87 -4.40
CA SER A 138 0.14 4.35 -4.81
C SER A 138 -0.78 5.50 -5.25
N GLY A 139 -2.02 5.16 -5.60
CA GLY A 139 -3.01 6.09 -6.11
C GLY A 139 -4.01 5.41 -7.03
N GLY A 140 -4.62 6.21 -7.91
CA GLY A 140 -5.37 5.71 -9.04
C GLY A 140 -4.44 4.96 -10.00
N GLU A 141 -3.69 5.69 -10.84
CA GLU A 141 -2.61 5.13 -11.66
C GLU A 141 -1.38 6.07 -11.65
N PRO A 142 -0.33 5.77 -10.86
CA PRO A 142 0.88 6.60 -10.80
C PRO A 142 1.59 6.78 -12.14
N THR A 143 1.56 5.80 -13.04
CA THR A 143 2.25 5.89 -14.34
C THR A 143 1.52 6.76 -15.37
N LEU A 144 0.37 7.36 -15.02
CA LEU A 144 -0.15 8.52 -15.75
C LEU A 144 0.80 9.74 -15.66
N PHE A 145 1.66 9.78 -14.64
CA PHE A 145 2.70 10.79 -14.39
C PHE A 145 4.08 10.12 -14.39
N LYS A 146 4.30 9.24 -15.38
CA LYS A 146 5.47 8.35 -15.47
C LYS A 146 6.80 9.11 -15.45
N SER A 147 6.90 10.26 -16.10
CA SER A 147 8.16 11.02 -16.16
C SER A 147 8.55 11.50 -14.76
N GLU A 148 7.61 12.15 -14.07
CA GLU A 148 7.76 12.68 -12.72
C GLU A 148 8.04 11.54 -11.72
N LEU A 149 7.33 10.42 -11.85
CA LEU A 149 7.54 9.23 -11.02
C LEU A 149 8.94 8.63 -11.19
N LEU A 150 9.41 8.42 -12.43
CA LEU A 150 10.72 7.82 -12.68
C LEU A 150 11.86 8.78 -12.30
N GLU A 151 11.68 10.08 -12.49
CA GLU A 151 12.61 11.10 -11.99
C GLU A 151 12.70 11.14 -10.47
N PHE A 152 11.55 11.11 -9.79
CA PHE A 152 11.47 11.02 -8.34
C PHE A 152 12.21 9.78 -7.81
N LEU A 153 11.93 8.61 -8.39
CA LEU A 153 12.61 7.36 -8.02
C LEU A 153 14.12 7.47 -8.23
N GLY A 154 14.56 8.02 -9.37
CA GLY A 154 15.98 8.23 -9.66
C GLY A 154 16.67 9.12 -8.62
N ARG A 155 16.07 10.27 -8.29
CA ARG A 155 16.60 11.19 -7.26
C ARG A 155 16.64 10.53 -5.88
N MET A 156 15.56 9.88 -5.47
CA MET A 156 15.45 9.33 -4.12
C MET A 156 16.29 8.06 -3.91
N LEU A 157 16.36 7.16 -4.90
CA LEU A 157 17.23 5.98 -4.81
C LEU A 157 18.71 6.37 -4.71
N ALA A 158 19.12 7.47 -5.36
CA ALA A 158 20.48 8.02 -5.26
C ALA A 158 20.73 8.70 -3.91
N ALA A 159 19.78 9.50 -3.41
CA ALA A 159 19.91 10.25 -2.16
C ALA A 159 19.79 9.37 -0.90
N ARG A 160 18.99 8.30 -0.97
CA ARG A 160 18.71 7.37 0.14
C ARG A 160 19.00 5.93 -0.30
N PRO A 161 20.28 5.51 -0.28
CA PRO A 161 20.69 4.14 -0.64
C PRO A 161 20.19 3.05 0.32
N ASP A 162 19.54 3.44 1.41
CA ASP A 162 18.91 2.57 2.41
C ASP A 162 17.37 2.43 2.25
N ILE A 163 16.67 3.35 1.57
CA ILE A 163 15.21 3.28 1.37
C ILE A 163 14.77 2.50 0.14
N ASP A 164 13.93 1.48 0.33
CA ASP A 164 13.31 0.74 -0.78
C ASP A 164 11.93 1.30 -1.15
N PHE A 165 11.47 1.03 -2.37
CA PHE A 165 10.18 1.48 -2.87
C PHE A 165 9.27 0.30 -3.25
N HIS A 166 7.96 0.48 -3.00
CA HIS A 166 6.92 -0.39 -3.53
C HIS A 166 5.93 0.44 -4.35
N VAL A 167 5.96 0.30 -5.67
CA VAL A 167 5.14 1.10 -6.59
C VAL A 167 3.95 0.27 -7.06
N LEU A 168 2.73 0.74 -6.77
CA LEU A 168 1.51 0.13 -7.28
C LEU A 168 1.12 0.78 -8.62
N THR A 169 0.96 -0.04 -9.66
CA THR A 169 0.62 0.41 -11.01
C THR A 169 -0.11 -0.69 -11.76
N ASN A 170 -1.03 -0.32 -12.65
CA ASN A 170 -1.66 -1.20 -13.61
C ASN A 170 -0.75 -1.58 -14.79
N ALA A 171 0.46 -1.02 -14.84
CA ALA A 171 1.52 -1.27 -15.81
C ALA A 171 1.18 -0.99 -17.29
N GLN A 172 0.02 -0.40 -17.60
CA GLN A 172 -0.42 -0.20 -18.99
C GLN A 172 0.36 0.87 -19.74
N HIS A 173 1.09 1.72 -19.02
CA HIS A 173 1.81 2.86 -19.59
C HIS A 173 3.30 2.60 -19.82
N PHE A 174 3.76 1.35 -19.66
CA PHE A 174 5.14 0.98 -19.99
C PHE A 174 5.28 0.59 -21.45
N ASP A 175 6.26 1.19 -22.11
CA ASP A 175 6.59 0.97 -23.51
C ASP A 175 8.11 0.78 -23.69
N ARG A 176 8.55 0.52 -24.93
CA ARG A 176 9.98 0.27 -25.19
C ARG A 176 10.88 1.49 -24.97
N VAL A 177 10.36 2.72 -25.05
CA VAL A 177 11.19 3.91 -24.82
C VAL A 177 11.55 4.06 -23.33
N ASP A 178 10.75 3.46 -22.44
CA ASP A 178 11.01 3.48 -21.00
C ASP A 178 12.20 2.61 -20.57
N LEU A 179 12.61 1.62 -21.37
CA LEU A 179 13.68 0.69 -21.01
C LEU A 179 14.98 1.41 -20.63
N ALA A 180 15.32 2.48 -21.36
CA ALA A 180 16.49 3.29 -21.06
C ALA A 180 16.37 3.93 -19.67
N LYS A 181 15.22 4.55 -19.37
CA LYS A 181 15.00 5.24 -18.09
C LYS A 181 14.91 4.27 -16.92
N LEU A 182 14.26 3.12 -17.12
CA LEU A 182 14.21 2.05 -16.12
C LEU A 182 15.60 1.47 -15.84
N GLY A 183 16.45 1.35 -16.86
CA GLY A 183 17.83 0.87 -16.74
C GLY A 183 18.76 1.82 -15.97
N GLU A 184 18.38 3.09 -15.80
CA GLU A 184 19.11 4.04 -14.94
C GLU A 184 18.80 3.85 -13.44
N LEU A 185 17.72 3.12 -13.10
CA LEU A 185 17.28 2.93 -11.73
C LEU A 185 17.91 1.67 -11.12
N ASN A 186 18.18 1.69 -9.81
CA ASN A 186 18.47 0.47 -9.06
C ASN A 186 17.17 -0.32 -8.79
N LEU A 187 16.69 -1.02 -9.82
CA LEU A 187 15.42 -1.75 -9.79
C LEU A 187 15.37 -2.89 -8.75
N ASN A 188 16.51 -3.34 -8.22
CA ASN A 188 16.53 -4.31 -7.12
C ASN A 188 15.88 -3.77 -5.83
N ARG A 189 15.74 -2.45 -5.74
CA ARG A 189 15.16 -1.72 -4.60
C ARG A 189 13.77 -1.15 -4.89
N VAL A 190 13.19 -1.53 -6.04
CA VAL A 190 11.85 -1.13 -6.44
C VAL A 190 11.03 -2.38 -6.73
N LEU A 191 10.05 -2.65 -5.88
CA LEU A 191 9.05 -3.68 -6.11
C LEU A 191 7.86 -3.06 -6.85
N TRP A 192 7.51 -3.60 -8.01
CA TRP A 192 6.37 -3.15 -8.80
C TRP A 192 5.17 -4.05 -8.55
N GLY A 193 4.17 -3.54 -7.84
CA GLY A 193 2.91 -4.22 -7.57
C GLY A 193 1.95 -4.07 -8.76
N VAL A 194 1.81 -5.14 -9.55
CA VAL A 194 1.00 -5.13 -10.79
C VAL A 194 -0.22 -6.03 -10.66
N PRO A 195 -1.45 -5.51 -10.79
CA PRO A 195 -2.65 -6.30 -10.72
C PRO A 195 -2.92 -7.07 -12.01
N VAL A 196 -3.19 -8.37 -11.90
CA VAL A 196 -3.78 -9.20 -12.97
C VAL A 196 -4.90 -10.03 -12.36
N TYR A 197 -6.12 -9.84 -12.85
CA TYR A 197 -7.32 -10.41 -12.24
C TYR A 197 -7.82 -11.71 -12.87
N SER A 198 -7.38 -12.05 -14.07
CA SER A 198 -7.73 -13.28 -14.80
C SER A 198 -6.75 -13.50 -15.94
N SER A 199 -6.54 -14.74 -16.36
CA SER A 199 -5.88 -15.08 -17.62
C SER A 199 -6.82 -15.05 -18.82
N ASP A 200 -8.13 -14.95 -18.57
CA ASP A 200 -9.16 -14.70 -19.58
C ASP A 200 -9.29 -13.17 -19.79
N PRO A 201 -9.00 -12.66 -21.01
CA PRO A 201 -9.08 -11.23 -21.31
C PRO A 201 -10.46 -10.62 -21.04
N GLU A 202 -11.55 -11.32 -21.36
CA GLU A 202 -12.91 -10.78 -21.19
C GLU A 202 -13.24 -10.61 -19.70
N VAL A 203 -12.84 -11.58 -18.88
CA VAL A 203 -13.03 -11.51 -17.43
C VAL A 203 -12.17 -10.40 -16.84
N HIS A 204 -10.90 -10.31 -17.23
CA HIS A 204 -9.97 -9.29 -16.75
C HIS A 204 -10.49 -7.88 -17.08
N ASP A 205 -10.83 -7.63 -18.34
CA ASP A 205 -11.23 -6.33 -18.84
C ASP A 205 -12.57 -5.88 -18.26
N ARG A 206 -13.50 -6.82 -18.04
CA ARG A 206 -14.74 -6.56 -17.32
C ARG A 206 -14.50 -6.15 -15.87
N ILE A 207 -13.54 -6.78 -15.17
CA ILE A 207 -13.21 -6.44 -13.78
C ILE A 207 -12.64 -5.02 -13.67
N VAL A 208 -11.81 -4.60 -14.62
CA VAL A 208 -11.21 -3.25 -14.64
C VAL A 208 -12.05 -2.22 -15.42
N ALA A 209 -13.18 -2.65 -15.98
CA ALA A 209 -14.08 -1.89 -16.83
C ALA A 209 -13.37 -1.15 -17.98
N LYS A 210 -12.41 -1.84 -18.63
CA LYS A 210 -11.61 -1.28 -19.72
C LYS A 210 -11.28 -2.36 -20.75
N PRO A 211 -11.88 -2.33 -21.96
CA PRO A 211 -11.52 -3.23 -23.05
C PRO A 211 -10.06 -3.07 -23.47
N GLY A 212 -9.39 -4.19 -23.74
CA GLY A 212 -7.97 -4.28 -24.11
C GLY A 212 -6.99 -4.14 -22.93
N ALA A 213 -7.47 -4.05 -21.69
CA ALA A 213 -6.59 -3.84 -20.53
C ALA A 213 -5.69 -5.04 -20.25
N PHE A 214 -6.16 -6.26 -20.50
CA PHE A 214 -5.37 -7.49 -20.33
C PHE A 214 -4.16 -7.53 -21.27
N ASP A 215 -4.35 -7.18 -22.54
CA ASP A 215 -3.23 -7.12 -23.49
C ASP A 215 -2.26 -6.01 -23.13
N LYS A 216 -2.76 -4.85 -22.66
CA LYS A 216 -1.92 -3.74 -22.20
C LYS A 216 -1.08 -4.09 -20.97
N VAL A 217 -1.65 -4.75 -19.96
CA VAL A 217 -0.86 -5.17 -18.78
C VAL A 217 0.17 -6.24 -19.16
N ARG A 218 -0.13 -7.13 -20.12
CA ARG A 218 0.85 -8.11 -20.63
C ARG A 218 2.01 -7.45 -21.36
N GLU A 219 1.74 -6.45 -22.20
CA GLU A 219 2.77 -5.63 -22.84
C GLU A 219 3.64 -4.94 -21.78
N GLY A 220 3.02 -4.29 -20.78
CA GLY A 220 3.73 -3.62 -19.70
C GLY A 220 4.58 -4.56 -18.83
N LEU A 221 4.06 -5.73 -18.48
CA LEU A 221 4.82 -6.77 -17.77
C LEU A 221 6.03 -7.24 -18.57
N SER A 222 5.93 -7.33 -19.90
CA SER A 222 7.06 -7.67 -20.77
C SER A 222 8.15 -6.58 -20.75
N ILE A 223 7.77 -5.31 -20.73
CA ILE A 223 8.73 -4.19 -20.60
C ILE A 223 9.41 -4.22 -19.23
N LEU A 224 8.65 -4.38 -18.15
CA LEU A 224 9.20 -4.48 -16.79
C LEU A 224 10.14 -5.69 -16.65
N CYS A 225 9.78 -6.84 -17.23
CA CYS A 225 10.64 -8.01 -17.30
C CYS A 225 11.95 -7.72 -18.05
N GLN A 226 11.87 -7.09 -19.23
CA GLN A 226 13.05 -6.74 -20.03
C GLN A 226 13.98 -5.77 -19.30
N ALA A 227 13.42 -4.87 -18.47
CA ALA A 227 14.19 -3.97 -17.62
C ALA A 227 14.85 -4.67 -16.41
N GLY A 228 14.46 -5.91 -16.09
CA GLY A 228 14.91 -6.61 -14.88
C GLY A 228 14.23 -6.12 -13.61
N ALA A 229 13.00 -5.61 -13.70
CA ALA A 229 12.24 -5.14 -12.56
C ALA A 229 11.76 -6.29 -11.66
N LYS A 230 11.75 -6.07 -10.34
CA LYS A 230 11.09 -6.98 -9.39
C LYS A 230 9.59 -6.73 -9.41
N ILE A 231 8.80 -7.78 -9.64
CA ILE A 231 7.35 -7.67 -9.82
C ILE A 231 6.62 -8.48 -8.75
N GLU A 232 5.79 -7.81 -7.96
CA GLU A 232 4.74 -8.46 -7.17
C GLU A 232 3.47 -8.49 -8.01
N LEU A 233 3.08 -9.66 -8.49
CA LEU A 233 1.79 -9.83 -9.15
C LEU A 233 0.69 -9.82 -8.10
N ARG A 234 -0.43 -9.14 -8.35
CA ARG A 234 -1.50 -8.96 -7.38
C ARG A 234 -2.84 -9.40 -7.96
N THR A 235 -3.61 -10.17 -7.21
CA THR A 235 -4.93 -10.62 -7.64
C THR A 235 -5.91 -10.51 -6.48
N VAL A 236 -6.86 -9.57 -6.57
CA VAL A 236 -7.98 -9.56 -5.62
C VAL A 236 -8.92 -10.70 -5.98
N LEU A 237 -9.15 -11.60 -5.01
CA LEU A 237 -10.06 -12.73 -5.14
C LEU A 237 -11.50 -12.23 -5.10
N MET A 238 -12.28 -12.56 -6.13
CA MET A 238 -13.66 -12.15 -6.27
C MET A 238 -14.48 -13.24 -6.97
N LYS A 239 -15.80 -13.24 -6.78
CA LYS A 239 -16.70 -14.18 -7.47
C LYS A 239 -16.47 -14.25 -8.99
N PRO A 240 -16.26 -13.13 -9.72
CA PRO A 240 -16.05 -13.18 -11.18
C PRO A 240 -14.75 -13.86 -11.62
N ASN A 241 -13.72 -13.95 -10.78
CA ASN A 241 -12.43 -14.56 -11.15
C ASN A 241 -12.09 -15.84 -10.38
N ALA A 242 -12.82 -16.16 -9.31
CA ALA A 242 -12.52 -17.31 -8.46
C ALA A 242 -12.43 -18.61 -9.26
N LEU A 243 -13.42 -18.93 -10.10
CA LEU A 243 -13.41 -20.17 -10.88
C LEU A 243 -12.23 -20.26 -11.87
N GLY A 244 -11.74 -19.12 -12.36
CA GLY A 244 -10.60 -19.04 -13.27
C GLY A 244 -9.24 -18.95 -12.57
N LEU A 245 -9.19 -18.97 -11.23
CA LEU A 245 -7.94 -18.74 -10.49
C LEU A 245 -6.88 -19.82 -10.76
N ALA A 246 -7.28 -21.07 -10.97
CA ALA A 246 -6.38 -22.14 -11.34
C ALA A 246 -5.77 -21.95 -12.75
N ASP A 247 -6.53 -21.38 -13.69
CA ASP A 247 -6.03 -21.05 -15.02
C ASP A 247 -5.12 -19.81 -14.98
N LEU A 248 -5.42 -18.85 -14.11
CA LEU A 248 -4.49 -17.77 -13.80
C LEU A 248 -3.18 -18.30 -13.22
N ALA A 249 -3.22 -19.26 -12.29
CA ALA A 249 -2.00 -19.90 -11.78
C ALA A 249 -1.17 -20.59 -12.88
N LYS A 250 -1.81 -21.27 -13.85
CA LYS A 250 -1.13 -21.81 -15.03
C LYS A 250 -0.50 -20.71 -15.87
N PHE A 251 -1.21 -19.62 -16.12
CA PHE A 251 -0.69 -18.47 -16.85
C PHE A 251 0.52 -17.87 -16.13
N VAL A 252 0.43 -17.64 -14.82
CA VAL A 252 1.53 -17.09 -14.01
C VAL A 252 2.77 -17.98 -14.10
N THR A 253 2.62 -19.27 -13.86
CA THR A 253 3.74 -20.23 -13.84
C THR A 253 4.37 -20.50 -15.20
N THR A 254 3.70 -20.19 -16.31
CA THR A 254 4.20 -20.46 -17.67
C THR A 254 4.59 -19.21 -18.44
N SER A 255 3.84 -18.12 -18.27
CA SER A 255 3.98 -16.89 -19.04
C SER A 255 4.64 -15.77 -18.24
N LEU A 256 4.55 -15.82 -16.90
CA LEU A 256 5.13 -14.83 -16.00
C LEU A 256 6.12 -15.44 -14.97
N PRO A 257 6.97 -16.43 -15.31
CA PRO A 257 7.85 -17.07 -14.33
C PRO A 257 8.93 -16.14 -13.76
N PHE A 258 9.04 -14.91 -14.28
CA PHE A 258 10.00 -13.89 -13.87
C PHE A 258 9.50 -12.99 -12.73
N ILE A 259 8.26 -13.14 -12.26
CA ILE A 259 7.76 -12.35 -11.12
C ILE A 259 8.50 -12.74 -9.83
N ASP A 260 8.61 -11.79 -8.90
CA ASP A 260 9.22 -12.00 -7.58
C ASP A 260 8.27 -12.81 -6.69
N LYS A 261 6.98 -12.43 -6.66
CA LYS A 261 5.94 -13.14 -5.93
C LYS A 261 4.55 -12.88 -6.52
N TRP A 262 3.59 -13.74 -6.16
CA TRP A 262 2.17 -13.58 -6.48
C TRP A 262 1.32 -13.46 -5.22
N ALA A 263 0.79 -12.27 -4.97
CA ALA A 263 -0.12 -11.98 -3.87
C ALA A 263 -1.58 -12.18 -4.30
N ILE A 264 -2.24 -13.21 -3.75
CA ILE A 264 -3.69 -13.39 -3.84
C ILE A 264 -4.30 -12.71 -2.62
N MET A 265 -5.26 -11.81 -2.84
CA MET A 265 -5.73 -10.89 -1.82
C MET A 265 -7.23 -11.01 -1.57
N GLN A 266 -7.66 -10.95 -0.31
CA GLN A 266 -9.08 -10.80 -0.03
C GLN A 266 -9.58 -9.36 -0.29
N LEU A 267 -10.80 -9.26 -0.79
CA LEU A 267 -11.53 -8.03 -1.07
C LEU A 267 -11.77 -7.16 0.17
N GLU A 268 -11.47 -5.86 0.04
CA GLU A 268 -11.70 -4.82 1.03
C GLU A 268 -13.09 -4.18 0.84
N ASN A 269 -13.88 -4.03 1.92
CA ASN A 269 -15.26 -3.52 1.87
C ASN A 269 -15.34 -1.97 1.87
N ILE A 270 -14.75 -1.32 0.87
CA ILE A 270 -14.75 0.15 0.74
C ILE A 270 -14.90 0.58 -0.73
N GLY A 271 -15.19 1.85 -0.98
CA GLY A 271 -15.32 2.38 -2.34
C GLY A 271 -16.36 1.62 -3.17
N TYR A 272 -16.00 1.24 -4.39
CA TYR A 272 -16.82 0.39 -5.25
C TYR A 272 -16.90 -1.06 -4.74
N GLY A 273 -15.87 -1.56 -4.05
CA GLY A 273 -15.90 -2.88 -3.41
C GLY A 273 -17.07 -3.02 -2.41
N ARG A 274 -17.39 -1.96 -1.68
CA ARG A 274 -18.58 -1.90 -0.81
C ARG A 274 -19.89 -1.89 -1.59
N GLN A 275 -19.96 -1.09 -2.65
CA GLN A 275 -21.17 -0.95 -3.47
C GLN A 275 -21.51 -2.27 -4.19
N ASN A 276 -20.49 -3.01 -4.59
CA ASN A 276 -20.60 -4.25 -5.34
C ASN A 276 -20.35 -5.50 -4.47
N TRP A 277 -20.41 -5.39 -3.14
CA TRP A 277 -19.96 -6.46 -2.24
C TRP A 277 -20.61 -7.81 -2.52
N HIS A 278 -21.94 -7.84 -2.68
CA HIS A 278 -22.67 -9.09 -2.90
C HIS A 278 -22.27 -9.80 -4.21
N SER A 279 -21.98 -9.03 -5.27
CA SER A 279 -21.56 -9.60 -6.56
C SER A 279 -20.07 -9.91 -6.62
N LEU A 280 -19.24 -9.32 -5.75
CA LEU A 280 -17.79 -9.47 -5.80
C LEU A 280 -17.21 -10.35 -4.70
N PHE A 281 -17.68 -10.26 -3.45
CA PHE A 281 -17.04 -10.96 -2.34
C PHE A 281 -17.13 -12.48 -2.52
N PHE A 282 -15.99 -13.13 -2.63
CA PHE A 282 -15.88 -14.58 -2.62
C PHE A 282 -15.54 -15.04 -1.21
N ASP A 283 -16.41 -15.85 -0.61
CA ASP A 283 -16.16 -16.41 0.71
C ASP A 283 -15.16 -17.57 0.62
N SER A 284 -13.89 -17.25 0.85
CA SER A 284 -12.81 -18.24 0.88
C SER A 284 -12.84 -19.14 2.11
N SER A 285 -13.63 -18.85 3.14
CA SER A 285 -13.76 -19.73 4.32
C SER A 285 -14.56 -21.01 4.05
N THR A 286 -15.41 -20.98 3.02
CA THR A 286 -16.20 -22.12 2.55
C THR A 286 -15.72 -22.64 1.20
N GLY A 287 -15.15 -21.75 0.36
CA GLY A 287 -14.65 -22.05 -0.98
C GLY A 287 -13.13 -22.14 -1.13
N PHE A 288 -12.38 -22.46 -0.06
CA PHE A 288 -10.91 -22.38 -0.08
C PHE A 288 -10.25 -23.29 -1.14
N ASP A 289 -10.87 -24.40 -1.54
CA ASP A 289 -10.30 -25.33 -2.54
C ASP A 289 -9.91 -24.65 -3.85
N VAL A 290 -10.62 -23.58 -4.22
CA VAL A 290 -10.32 -22.76 -5.40
C VAL A 290 -8.98 -22.04 -5.25
N VAL A 291 -8.73 -21.49 -4.06
CA VAL A 291 -7.50 -20.76 -3.71
C VAL A 291 -6.35 -21.73 -3.50
N GLY A 292 -6.59 -22.81 -2.74
CA GLY A 292 -5.60 -23.85 -2.47
C GLY A 292 -5.02 -24.47 -3.73
N LYS A 293 -5.86 -24.86 -4.71
CA LYS A 293 -5.39 -25.41 -6.00
C LYS A 293 -4.49 -24.45 -6.77
N ALA A 294 -4.79 -23.15 -6.75
CA ALA A 294 -4.00 -22.13 -7.42
C ALA A 294 -2.64 -21.90 -6.73
N LEU A 295 -2.65 -21.84 -5.38
CA LEU A 295 -1.45 -21.73 -4.56
C LEU A 295 -0.53 -22.95 -4.75
N ASP A 296 -1.06 -24.16 -4.59
CA ASP A 296 -0.29 -25.40 -4.71
C ASP A 296 0.37 -25.52 -6.09
N LEU A 297 -0.35 -25.13 -7.15
CA LEU A 297 0.20 -25.10 -8.50
C LEU A 297 1.32 -24.06 -8.64
N ALA A 298 1.13 -22.85 -8.13
CA ALA A 298 2.15 -21.81 -8.19
C ALA A 298 3.43 -22.20 -7.43
N ILE A 299 3.27 -22.66 -6.18
CA ILE A 299 4.37 -23.04 -5.29
C ILE A 299 5.12 -24.25 -5.85
N SER A 300 4.42 -25.28 -6.33
CA SER A 300 5.06 -26.46 -6.94
C SER A 300 5.86 -26.14 -8.21
N ARG A 301 5.65 -24.96 -8.81
CA ARG A 301 6.38 -24.44 -9.97
C ARG A 301 7.41 -23.36 -9.60
N GLY A 302 7.69 -23.16 -8.31
CA GLY A 302 8.71 -22.25 -7.84
C GLY A 302 8.29 -20.78 -7.80
N ILE A 303 7.00 -20.47 -7.94
CA ILE A 303 6.47 -19.13 -7.73
C ILE A 303 6.16 -18.96 -6.24
N ASP A 304 6.74 -17.95 -5.60
CA ASP A 304 6.35 -17.56 -4.25
C ASP A 304 4.93 -16.99 -4.29
N ALA A 305 3.97 -17.70 -3.71
CA ALA A 305 2.56 -17.32 -3.72
C ALA A 305 2.06 -17.13 -2.29
N ILE A 306 1.45 -15.97 -2.04
CA ILE A 306 1.15 -15.50 -0.70
C ILE A 306 -0.28 -14.96 -0.61
N LEU A 307 -0.89 -15.13 0.57
CA LEU A 307 -2.25 -14.73 0.87
C LEU A 307 -2.25 -13.41 1.64
N TYR A 308 -2.78 -12.35 1.03
CA TYR A 308 -2.92 -11.05 1.69
C TYR A 308 -4.36 -10.86 2.18
N ASN A 309 -4.49 -10.34 3.40
CA ASN A 309 -5.77 -9.95 4.01
C ASN A 309 -6.72 -11.12 4.31
N PHE A 310 -6.19 -12.34 4.47
CA PHE A 310 -6.95 -13.50 4.93
C PHE A 310 -6.78 -13.66 6.44
N PRO A 311 -7.86 -13.61 7.25
CA PRO A 311 -7.78 -13.99 8.65
C PRO A 311 -7.38 -15.47 8.77
N LEU A 312 -6.47 -15.83 9.67
CA LEU A 312 -5.97 -17.21 9.78
C LEU A 312 -7.07 -18.24 10.09
N CYS A 313 -8.11 -17.83 10.82
CA CYS A 313 -9.26 -18.68 11.15
C CYS A 313 -10.21 -18.95 9.97
N THR A 314 -10.02 -18.28 8.83
CA THR A 314 -10.75 -18.59 7.59
C THR A 314 -9.98 -19.54 6.68
N LEU A 315 -8.79 -19.98 7.10
CA LEU A 315 -7.88 -20.81 6.30
C LEU A 315 -7.74 -22.22 6.89
N PRO A 316 -7.59 -23.25 6.04
CA PRO A 316 -7.16 -24.56 6.52
C PRO A 316 -5.75 -24.46 7.15
N PRO A 317 -5.44 -25.25 8.20
CA PRO A 317 -4.21 -25.10 8.97
C PRO A 317 -2.91 -25.12 8.15
N ASN A 318 -2.85 -25.93 7.10
CA ASN A 318 -1.67 -26.07 6.25
C ASN A 318 -1.39 -24.87 5.34
N TYR A 319 -2.33 -23.92 5.20
CA TYR A 319 -2.14 -22.70 4.42
C TYR A 319 -1.90 -21.45 5.29
N ARG A 320 -2.02 -21.55 6.61
CA ARG A 320 -1.91 -20.40 7.53
C ARG A 320 -0.54 -19.72 7.46
N THR A 321 0.53 -20.48 7.21
CA THR A 321 1.90 -19.93 7.07
C THR A 321 2.09 -19.11 5.81
N LEU A 322 1.19 -19.24 4.82
CA LEU A 322 1.20 -18.46 3.58
C LEU A 322 0.40 -17.16 3.72
N ALA A 323 -0.14 -16.85 4.90
CA ALA A 323 -1.01 -15.70 5.12
C ALA A 323 -0.46 -14.76 6.22
N PRO A 324 0.65 -14.05 5.96
CA PRO A 324 1.20 -13.11 6.94
C PRO A 324 0.25 -11.93 7.18
N SER A 325 0.47 -11.22 8.28
CA SER A 325 -0.29 -10.01 8.60
C SER A 325 0.03 -8.86 7.63
N THR A 326 -0.79 -8.69 6.59
CA THR A 326 -0.58 -7.69 5.52
C THR A 326 -1.50 -6.48 5.58
N ILE A 327 -2.57 -6.52 6.39
CA ILE A 327 -3.47 -5.37 6.55
C ILE A 327 -2.74 -4.30 7.35
N SER A 328 -2.69 -3.07 6.81
CA SER A 328 -2.06 -1.94 7.49
C SER A 328 -2.67 -1.72 8.87
N ASP A 329 -1.84 -1.40 9.85
CA ASP A 329 -2.21 -1.24 11.27
C ASP A 329 -3.44 -0.35 11.50
N TRP A 330 -3.56 0.76 10.76
CA TRP A 330 -4.65 1.71 10.85
C TRP A 330 -5.97 1.21 10.23
N LYS A 331 -5.91 0.14 9.42
CA LYS A 331 -7.07 -0.53 8.78
C LYS A 331 -7.45 -1.84 9.47
N ARG A 332 -6.65 -2.33 10.42
CA ARG A 332 -6.77 -3.67 10.97
C ARG A 332 -7.63 -3.67 12.22
N THR A 333 -8.48 -4.69 12.34
CA THR A 333 -9.33 -4.92 13.51
C THR A 333 -9.40 -6.40 13.87
N TYR A 334 -9.83 -6.68 15.09
CA TYR A 334 -10.10 -8.04 15.57
C TYR A 334 -11.52 -8.09 16.14
N LEU A 335 -12.27 -9.14 15.77
CA LEU A 335 -13.64 -9.34 16.23
C LEU A 335 -13.67 -9.89 17.67
N SER A 336 -14.84 -9.88 18.31
CA SER A 336 -15.03 -10.43 19.66
C SER A 336 -14.56 -11.88 19.80
N GLU A 337 -14.75 -12.67 18.75
CA GLU A 337 -14.38 -14.06 18.59
C GLU A 337 -12.87 -14.27 18.58
N CYS A 338 -12.09 -13.21 18.34
CA CYS A 338 -10.63 -13.25 18.45
C CYS A 338 -10.15 -13.15 19.91
N ALA A 339 -11.04 -12.88 20.87
CA ALA A 339 -10.67 -12.86 22.29
C ALA A 339 -10.20 -14.25 22.75
N GLY A 340 -8.95 -14.34 23.19
CA GLY A 340 -8.32 -15.60 23.60
C GLY A 340 -7.77 -16.46 22.45
N CYS A 341 -7.80 -16.00 21.20
CA CYS A 341 -7.20 -16.71 20.08
C CYS A 341 -5.66 -16.71 20.20
N VAL A 342 -5.05 -17.90 20.26
CA VAL A 342 -3.59 -18.07 20.39
C VAL A 342 -2.81 -17.66 19.14
N LEU A 343 -3.47 -17.58 17.98
CA LEU A 343 -2.88 -17.16 16.71
C LEU A 343 -3.07 -15.67 16.42
N ARG A 344 -3.60 -14.89 17.38
CA ARG A 344 -3.98 -13.49 17.15
C ARG A 344 -2.80 -12.61 16.71
N ASP A 345 -1.64 -12.79 17.33
CA ASP A 345 -0.47 -11.94 17.09
C ASP A 345 0.15 -12.19 15.70
N ASP A 346 0.00 -13.40 15.17
CA ASP A 346 0.43 -13.77 13.81
C ASP A 346 -0.64 -13.44 12.74
N CYS A 347 -1.90 -13.29 13.16
CA CYS A 347 -3.02 -13.10 12.26
C CYS A 347 -3.15 -11.66 11.78
N GLY A 348 -3.36 -11.49 10.47
CA GLY A 348 -3.65 -10.19 9.84
C GLY A 348 -4.99 -9.56 10.25
N GLY A 349 -5.84 -10.28 10.98
CA GLY A 349 -7.15 -9.81 11.42
C GLY A 349 -8.09 -9.55 10.24
N PHE A 350 -9.04 -8.63 10.46
CA PHE A 350 -10.01 -8.20 9.46
C PHE A 350 -9.77 -6.73 9.11
N PHE A 351 -10.29 -6.28 7.97
CA PHE A 351 -10.44 -4.85 7.73
C PHE A 351 -11.40 -4.25 8.77
N GLU A 352 -11.09 -3.05 9.28
CA GLU A 352 -11.89 -2.32 10.29
C GLU A 352 -13.34 -2.10 9.86
N TRP A 353 -13.56 -1.97 8.55
CA TRP A 353 -14.87 -1.82 7.93
C TRP A 353 -15.40 -3.13 7.31
N HIS A 354 -14.85 -4.28 7.71
CA HIS A 354 -15.40 -5.57 7.32
C HIS A 354 -16.87 -5.65 7.78
N PRO A 355 -17.80 -6.11 6.91
CA PRO A 355 -19.19 -6.16 7.29
C PRO A 355 -19.43 -7.20 8.39
N LYS A 356 -20.25 -6.85 9.39
CA LYS A 356 -20.53 -7.71 10.55
C LYS A 356 -21.58 -8.78 10.28
N THR A 357 -22.44 -8.56 9.30
CA THR A 357 -23.65 -9.37 9.04
C THR A 357 -23.60 -10.15 7.74
N HIS A 358 -22.62 -9.88 6.88
CA HIS A 358 -22.43 -10.55 5.60
C HIS A 358 -20.93 -10.59 5.28
N GLY A 359 -20.43 -11.68 4.71
CA GLY A 359 -18.99 -11.87 4.54
C GLY A 359 -18.62 -13.34 4.69
N TYR A 360 -17.64 -13.62 5.54
CA TYR A 360 -17.23 -14.99 5.85
C TYR A 360 -18.34 -15.74 6.61
N GLU A 361 -18.72 -16.91 6.12
CA GLU A 361 -19.63 -17.82 6.83
C GLU A 361 -18.91 -18.61 7.93
N ARG A 362 -17.60 -18.87 7.77
CA ARG A 362 -16.80 -19.63 8.74
C ARG A 362 -15.58 -18.83 9.20
N PHE A 363 -15.61 -18.35 10.43
CA PHE A 363 -14.46 -17.75 11.10
C PHE A 363 -14.57 -17.94 12.62
N GLY A 364 -13.47 -17.72 13.34
CA GLY A 364 -13.44 -17.86 14.80
C GLY A 364 -13.38 -19.31 15.31
N LEU A 365 -13.25 -20.29 14.41
CA LEU A 365 -12.97 -21.69 14.74
C LEU A 365 -11.45 -21.88 14.76
N ALA A 366 -10.93 -22.38 15.89
CA ALA A 366 -9.50 -22.57 16.13
C ALA A 366 -8.87 -23.60 15.18
#